data_AF-A0A968TGI4-F1
#
_entry.id   AF-A0A968TGI4-F1
#
_cell.length_a   1.000
_cell.length_b   1.000
_cell.length_c   1.000
_cell.angle_alpha   90.00
_cell.angle_beta   90.00
_cell.angle_gamma   90.00
#
_symmetry.space_group_name_H-M   'P 1'
#
loop_
_entity.id
_entity.type
_entity.pdbx_description
1 polymer ?
#
loop_
_entity_poly.entity_id
_entity_poly.type
_entity_poly.pdbx_seq_one_letter_code
_entity_poly.pdbx_strand_id
1 'polypeptide(L)' 'MSEMEKQVMYWLAINREQISITELQEDIVPKVLIANLQSPLLSLTGRSLILQGIGVFTQHPVIMEYVTDRLIKLDL' A
#
# COMPACT_ATOMS: atom_id res chain seq x y z
N MET A 1 -12.60 -3.68 1.82
CA MET A 1 -11.31 -3.06 2.20
C MET A 1 -11.61 -1.72 2.83
N SER A 2 -10.95 -1.39 3.93
CA SER A 2 -11.04 -0.05 4.53
C SER A 2 -10.38 0.99 3.64
N GLU A 3 -10.71 2.27 3.83
CA GLU A 3 -10.08 3.36 3.06
C GLU A 3 -8.57 3.41 3.27
N MET A 4 -8.08 3.14 4.49
CA MET A 4 -6.64 3.09 4.74
C MET A 4 -5.96 1.91 4.04
N GLU A 5 -6.60 0.74 3.99
CA GLU A 5 -6.05 -0.39 3.24
C GLU A 5 -5.97 -0.08 1.73
N LYS A 6 -6.97 0.62 1.18
CA LYS A 6 -6.93 1.08 -0.22
C LYS A 6 -5.81 2.07 -0.44
N GLN A 7 -5.64 3.06 0.45
CA GLN A 7 -4.54 4.03 0.36
C GLN A 7 -3.17 3.34 0.40
N VAL A 8 -2.96 2.40 1.31
CA VAL A 8 -1.72 1.61 1.37
C VAL A 8 -1.49 0.87 0.06
N MET A 9 -2.52 0.21 -0.49
CA MET A 9 -2.36 -0.49 -1.77
C MET A 9 -2.03 0.47 -2.92
N TYR A 10 -2.65 1.65 -2.96
CA TYR A 10 -2.38 2.64 -3.99
C TYR A 10 -0.95 3.17 -3.90
N TRP A 11 -0.48 3.53 -2.72
CA TRP A 11 0.89 4.04 -2.56
C TRP A 11 1.95 2.98 -2.82
N LEU A 12 1.71 1.72 -2.46
CA LEU A 12 2.62 0.63 -2.86
C LEU A 12 2.65 0.43 -4.38
N ALA A 13 1.50 0.56 -5.06
CA ALA A 13 1.44 0.46 -6.52
C ALA A 13 2.12 1.64 -7.23
N ILE A 14 2.05 2.84 -6.65
CA ILE A 14 2.70 4.05 -7.16
C ILE A 14 4.23 3.97 -7.00
N ASN A 15 4.71 3.52 -5.84
CA ASN A 15 6.14 3.44 -5.56
C ASN A 15 6.86 2.35 -6.37
N ARG A 16 6.16 1.26 -6.74
CA ARG A 16 6.65 0.13 -7.57
C ARG A 16 7.86 -0.66 -7.04
N GLU A 17 8.52 -0.18 -6.00
CA GLU A 17 9.63 -0.84 -5.32
C GLU A 17 9.26 -1.18 -3.85
N GLN A 18 10.21 -1.75 -3.11
CA GLN A 18 10.04 -2.00 -1.68
C GLN A 18 10.21 -0.68 -0.92
N ILE A 19 9.26 -0.36 -0.04
CA ILE A 19 9.33 0.86 0.78
C ILE A 19 9.15 0.53 2.25
N SER A 20 9.78 1.30 3.11
CA SER A 20 9.60 1.25 4.56
C SER A 20 8.24 1.81 4.99
N ILE A 21 7.83 1.50 6.23
CA ILE A 21 6.61 2.09 6.81
C ILE A 21 6.71 3.62 6.96
N THR A 22 7.92 4.15 7.13
CA THR A 22 8.17 5.59 7.23
C THR A 22 8.04 6.27 5.88
N GLU A 23 8.60 5.70 4.82
CA GLU A 23 8.42 6.21 3.45
C GLU A 23 6.94 6.16 3.04
N LEU A 24 6.27 5.04 3.31
CA LEU A 24 4.82 4.91 3.07
C LEU A 24 3.99 5.95 3.84
N GLN A 25 4.38 6.31 5.07
CA GLN A 25 3.70 7.34 5.86
C GLN A 25 3.90 8.73 5.25
N GLU A 26 5.10 9.02 4.72
CA GLU A 26 5.43 10.30 4.10
C GLU A 26 4.63 10.54 2.82
N ASP A 27 4.34 9.48 2.07
CA ASP A 27 3.53 9.55 0.86
C ASP A 27 2.03 9.77 1.13
N ILE A 28 1.51 9.26 2.26
CA ILE A 28 0.07 9.35 2.56
C ILE A 28 -0.34 10.78 2.93
N VAL A 29 -1.30 11.31 2.17
CA VAL A 29 -1.92 12.63 2.39
C VAL A 29 -3.43 12.47 2.65
N PRO A 30 -3.98 13.07 3.73
CA PRO A 30 -3.28 13.81 4.79
C PRO A 30 -2.39 12.90 5.64
N LYS A 31 -1.32 13.48 6.23
CA LYS A 31 -0.36 12.73 7.03
C LYS A 31 -1.04 12.00 8.18
N VAL A 32 -0.72 10.71 8.32
CA VAL A 32 -1.27 9.84 9.37
C VAL A 32 -0.19 9.41 10.36
N LEU A 33 -0.59 8.90 11.53
CA LEU A 33 0.35 8.29 12.47
C LEU A 33 0.78 6.90 11.94
N ILE A 34 2.05 6.52 12.14
CA ILE A 34 2.57 5.18 11.80
C ILE A 34 1.71 4.07 12.43
N ALA A 35 1.23 4.27 13.66
CA ALA A 35 0.35 3.32 14.34
C ALA A 35 -0.93 3.00 13.53
N ASN A 36 -1.43 3.95 12.74
CA ASN A 36 -2.61 3.76 11.91
C ASN A 36 -2.34 2.87 10.68
N LEU A 37 -1.07 2.66 10.33
CA LEU A 37 -0.66 1.80 9.20
C LEU A 37 -0.48 0.33 9.61
N GLN A 38 -0.28 0.04 10.90
CA GLN A 38 0.01 -1.32 11.38
C GLN A 38 -1.14 -2.30 11.08
N SER A 39 -2.37 -1.94 11.44
CA SER A 39 -3.54 -2.80 11.23
C SER A 39 -3.84 -3.06 9.73
N PRO A 40 -3.87 -2.04 8.85
CA PRO A 40 -3.98 -2.23 7.40
C PRO A 40 -2.89 -3.13 6.81
N LEU A 41 -1.62 -2.90 7.16
CA LEU A 41 -0.49 -3.70 6.66
C LEU A 41 -0.62 -5.16 7.08
N LEU A 42 -0.92 -5.43 8.36
CA LEU A 42 -1.14 -6.79 8.86
C LEU A 42 -2.32 -7.49 8.15
N SER A 43 -3.45 -6.80 7.99
CA SER A 43 -4.64 -7.31 7.30
C SER A 43 -4.38 -7.61 5.82
N LEU A 44 -3.61 -6.77 5.15
CA LEU A 44 -3.21 -6.93 3.75
C LEU A 44 -2.23 -8.11 3.56
N THR A 45 -1.21 -8.21 4.41
CA THR A 45 -0.26 -9.33 4.41
C THR A 45 -0.98 -10.66 4.67
N GLY A 46 -1.89 -10.69 5.65
CA GLY A 46 -2.67 -11.90 5.98
C GLY A 46 -3.58 -12.40 4.85
N ARG A 47 -3.94 -11.52 3.91
CA ARG A 47 -4.69 -11.87 2.69
C ARG A 47 -3.81 -12.02 1.45
N SER A 48 -2.49 -11.98 1.62
CA SER A 48 -1.50 -12.07 0.53
C SER A 48 -1.68 -10.99 -0.55
N LEU A 49 -2.20 -9.82 -0.17
CA LEU A 49 -2.37 -8.67 -1.09
C LEU A 49 -1.11 -7.81 -1.17
N ILE A 50 -0.26 -7.87 -0.14
CA ILE A 50 1.06 -7.26 -0.09
C ILE A 50 2.07 -8.28 0.42
N LEU A 51 3.34 -8.04 0.11
CA LEU A 51 4.48 -8.73 0.66
C LEU A 51 5.14 -7.88 1.75
N GLN A 52 5.53 -8.53 2.84
CA GLN A 52 6.30 -7.93 3.91
C GLN A 52 7.69 -8.56 3.99
N GLY A 53 8.71 -7.72 3.86
CA GLY A 53 10.11 -8.06 4.12
C GLY A 53 10.56 -7.58 5.50
N ILE A 54 11.88 -7.51 5.71
CA ILE A 54 12.45 -6.96 6.94
C ILE A 54 12.31 -5.44 6.89
N GLY A 55 11.26 -4.92 7.53
CA GLY A 55 11.02 -3.48 7.64
C GLY A 55 10.49 -2.79 6.38
N VAL A 56 10.26 -3.54 5.30
CA VAL A 56 9.81 -3.02 4.00
C VAL A 56 8.58 -3.77 3.49
N PHE A 57 7.83 -3.12 2.61
CA PHE A 57 6.58 -3.59 2.03
C PHE A 57 6.56 -3.36 0.53
N THR A 58 5.92 -4.27 -0.20
CA THR A 58 5.66 -4.13 -1.64
C THR A 58 4.42 -4.92 -2.04
N GLN A 59 4.00 -4.82 -3.30
CA GLN A 59 2.92 -5.65 -3.86
C GLN A 59 3.49 -6.74 -4.77
N HIS A 60 2.77 -7.86 -4.88
CA HIS A 60 3.02 -8.79 -5.97
C HIS A 60 2.77 -8.07 -7.31
N PRO A 61 3.57 -8.34 -8.36
CA PRO A 61 3.42 -7.68 -9.67
C PRO A 61 1.98 -7.72 -10.22
N VAL A 62 1.29 -8.86 -10.09
CA VAL A 62 -0.10 -9.01 -10.56
C VAL A 62 -1.09 -8.13 -9.78
N ILE A 63 -0.89 -7.97 -8.47
CA ILE A 63 -1.72 -7.08 -7.65
C ILE A 63 -1.42 -5.62 -7.99
N MET A 64 -0.15 -5.29 -8.17
CA MET A 64 0.29 -3.96 -8.58
C MET A 64 -0.37 -3.56 -9.91
N GLU A 65 -0.31 -4.42 -10.93
CA GLU A 65 -0.98 -4.18 -12.22
C GLU A 65 -2.48 -3.92 -12.06
N TYR A 66 -3.17 -4.78 -11.30
CA TYR A 66 -4.60 -4.60 -11.02
C TYR A 66 -4.91 -3.27 -10.31
N VAL A 67 -4.09 -2.88 -9.33
CA VAL A 67 -4.28 -1.65 -8.57
C VAL A 67 -3.95 -0.42 -9.42
N THR A 68 -2.88 -0.45 -10.22
CA THR A 68 -2.53 0.60 -11.17
C THR A 68 -3.64 0.80 -12.22
N ASP A 69 -4.20 -0.28 -12.76
CA ASP A 69 -5.34 -0.21 -13.68
C ASP A 69 -6.57 0.45 -13.05
N ARG A 70 -6.82 0.17 -11.76
CA ARG A 70 -7.92 0.78 -11.00
C ARG A 70 -7.67 2.27 -10.75
N LEU A 71 -6.42 2.66 -10.45
CA LEU A 71 -6.04 4.06 -10.27
C LEU A 71 -6.25 4.87 -11.55
N ILE A 72 -5.73 4.40 -12.68
CA ILE A 72 -5.87 5.10 -13.98
C ILE A 72 -7.35 5.27 -14.37
N LYS A 73 -8.18 4.26 -14.09
CA LYS A 73 -9.63 4.32 -14.36
C LYS A 73 -10.41 5.25 -13.42
N LEU A 74 -9.85 5.65 -12.30
CA LEU A 74 -10.44 6.64 -11.39
C LEU A 74 -10.08 8.08 -11.80
N ASP A 75 -9.02 8.26 -12.61
CA ASP A 75 -8.53 9.56 -13.13
C ASP A 75 -9.01 9.89 -14.57
N LEU A 76 -9.87 9.04 -15.19
CA LEU A 76 -10.56 9.27 -16.49
C LEU A 76 -12.07 9.30 -16.29
#